data_AF-A0A2V8I2M7-F1
#
_entry.id   AF-A0A2V8I2M7-F1
#
_cell.length_a   1.000
_cell.length_b   1.000
_cell.length_c   1.000
_cell.angle_alpha   90.00
_cell.angle_beta   90.00
_cell.angle_gamma   90.00
#
_symmetry.space_group_name_H-M   'P 1'
#
loop_
_entity.id
_entity.type
_entity.pdbx_description
1 polymer ?
#
loop_
_entity_poly.entity_id
_entity_poly.type
_entity_poly.pdbx_seq_one_letter_code
_entity_poly.pdbx_strand_id
1 'polypeptide(L)'
;DLRQTLSGLSGLVDFMLVDIWTPMARPALELVAHRLREGAVVICDNTGQFRFAYKDYFAFVNDPRNKLRTMTLPFEGGLEFSVRCG
;
A
#
# COMPACT_ATOMS: atom_id res chain seq x y z
N ASP A 1 -10.22 15.34 -2.10
CA ASP A 1 -9.09 14.73 -1.36
C ASP A 1 -9.17 13.22 -1.50
N LEU A 2 -8.05 12.50 -1.65
CA LEU A 2 -8.05 11.03 -1.79
C LEU A 2 -8.82 10.33 -0.67
N ARG A 3 -8.81 10.88 0.54
CA ARG A 3 -9.45 10.28 1.71
C ARG A 3 -10.97 10.31 1.59
N GLN A 4 -11.51 11.31 0.89
CA GLN A 4 -12.93 11.41 0.57
C GLN A 4 -13.31 10.50 -0.60
N THR A 5 -12.45 10.39 -1.61
CA THR A 5 -12.70 9.54 -2.77
C THR A 5 -12.65 8.05 -2.40
N LEU A 6 -11.65 7.64 -1.61
CA LEU A 6 -11.45 6.24 -1.22
C LEU A 6 -12.44 5.78 -0.15
N SER A 7 -13.00 6.68 0.67
CA SER A 7 -14.02 6.30 1.66
C SER A 7 -15.33 5.82 1.03
N GLY A 8 -15.61 6.24 -0.21
CA GLY A 8 -16.79 5.85 -0.98
C GLY A 8 -16.65 4.53 -1.74
N LEU A 9 -15.51 3.84 -1.66
CA LEU A 9 -15.30 2.58 -2.37
C LEU A 9 -16.32 1.52 -1.93
N SER A 10 -16.98 0.90 -2.92
CA SER A 10 -17.89 -0.24 -2.72
C SER A 10 -17.21 -1.53 -3.16
N GLY A 11 -17.52 -2.63 -2.46
CA GLY A 11 -16.96 -3.94 -2.76
C GLY A 11 -15.56 -4.20 -2.20
N LEU A 12 -15.01 -5.35 -2.61
CA LEU A 12 -13.64 -5.78 -2.32
C LEU A 12 -12.69 -5.30 -3.41
N VAL A 13 -11.42 -5.16 -3.05
CA VAL A 13 -10.34 -4.70 -3.93
C VAL A 13 -9.35 -5.85 -4.13
N ASP A 14 -9.12 -6.22 -5.39
CA ASP A 14 -8.12 -7.23 -5.77
C ASP A 14 -6.74 -6.62 -6.08
N PHE A 15 -6.70 -5.34 -6.47
CA PHE A 15 -5.48 -4.64 -6.85
C PHE A 15 -5.52 -3.16 -6.48
N MET A 16 -4.43 -2.64 -5.92
CA MET A 16 -4.23 -1.21 -5.65
C MET A 16 -2.85 -0.77 -6.14
N LEU A 17 -2.81 0.29 -6.94
CA LEU A 17 -1.58 1.00 -7.28
C LEU A 17 -1.47 2.28 -6.43
N VAL A 18 -0.33 2.45 -5.77
CA VAL A 18 0.04 3.61 -4.97
C VAL A 18 1.18 4.34 -5.67
N ASP A 19 0.81 5.29 -6.53
CA ASP A 19 1.71 6.26 -7.14
C ASP A 19 1.21 7.65 -6.74
N ILE A 20 1.82 8.20 -5.70
CA ILE A 20 1.31 9.39 -5.01
C ILE A 20 2.42 10.11 -4.26
N TRP A 21 2.14 11.35 -3.86
CA TRP A 21 2.94 12.08 -2.88
C TRP A 21 3.13 11.26 -1.59
N THR A 22 4.38 11.02 -1.21
CA THR A 22 4.76 10.02 -0.19
C THR A 22 3.98 10.07 1.13
N PRO A 23 3.65 11.24 1.73
CA PRO A 23 2.91 11.29 2.99
C PRO A 23 1.49 10.72 2.88
N MET A 24 0.94 10.65 1.66
CA MET A 24 -0.40 10.17 1.39
C MET A 24 -0.49 8.66 1.13
N ALA A 25 0.64 7.99 0.88
CA ALA A 25 0.67 6.56 0.61
C ALA A 25 0.09 5.72 1.76
N ARG A 26 0.50 6.02 3.01
CA ARG A 26 -0.06 5.36 4.19
C ARG A 26 -1.57 5.67 4.30
N PRO A 27 -2.04 6.93 4.40
CA PRO A 27 -3.48 7.23 4.51
C PRO A 27 -4.34 6.55 3.45
N ALA A 28 -3.87 6.49 2.20
CA ALA A 28 -4.56 5.80 1.12
C ALA A 28 -4.68 4.30 1.40
N LEU A 29 -3.57 3.63 1.76
CA LEU A 29 -3.58 2.19 2.02
C LEU A 29 -4.46 1.83 3.22
N GLU A 30 -4.45 2.59 4.32
CA GLU A 30 -5.31 2.29 5.48
C GLU A 30 -6.80 2.28 5.11
N LEU A 31 -7.24 3.25 4.30
CA LEU A 31 -8.63 3.35 3.87
C LEU A 31 -9.03 2.18 2.96
N VAL A 32 -8.10 1.61 2.20
CA VAL A 32 -8.38 0.47 1.31
C VAL A 32 -8.13 -0.87 2.00
N ALA A 33 -7.30 -0.92 3.05
CA ALA A 33 -6.78 -2.15 3.64
C ALA A 33 -7.89 -3.13 4.04
N HIS A 34 -8.95 -2.65 4.69
CA HIS A 34 -10.08 -3.48 5.14
C HIS A 34 -10.95 -4.05 4.00
N ARG A 35 -10.74 -3.57 2.77
CA ARG A 35 -11.45 -4.04 1.56
C ARG A 35 -10.60 -4.94 0.68
N LEU A 36 -9.31 -5.08 0.98
CA LEU A 36 -8.43 -5.96 0.22
C LEU A 36 -8.91 -7.41 0.37
N ARG A 37 -9.25 -8.07 -0.74
CA ARG A 37 -9.56 -9.50 -0.78
C ARG A 37 -8.33 -10.30 -0.38
N GLU A 38 -8.53 -11.52 0.11
CA GLU A 38 -7.42 -12.47 0.25
C GLU A 38 -6.69 -12.67 -1.09
N GLY A 39 -5.36 -12.52 -1.08
CA GLY A 39 -4.52 -12.54 -2.28
C GLY A 39 -4.48 -11.23 -3.07
N ALA A 40 -5.16 -10.17 -2.61
CA ALA A 40 -5.09 -8.86 -3.26
C ALA A 40 -3.66 -8.29 -3.24
N VAL A 41 -3.30 -7.58 -4.30
CA VAL A 41 -1.96 -7.03 -4.51
C VAL A 41 -1.98 -5.51 -4.34
N VAL A 42 -1.02 -4.99 -3.59
CA VAL A 42 -0.73 -3.56 -3.50
C VAL A 42 0.66 -3.30 -4.05
N ILE A 43 0.75 -2.45 -5.06
CA ILE A 43 2.00 -1.95 -5.63
C ILE A 43 2.22 -0.52 -5.14
N CYS A 44 3.41 -0.21 -4.63
CA CYS A 44 3.79 1.16 -4.29
C CYS A 44 5.11 1.54 -4.95
N ASP A 45 5.08 2.60 -5.75
CA ASP A 45 6.21 3.01 -6.58
C ASP A 45 7.21 3.91 -5.84
N ASN A 46 8.45 3.95 -6.31
CA ASN A 46 9.57 4.78 -5.83
C ASN A 46 9.92 4.61 -4.34
N THR A 47 9.57 3.46 -3.75
CA THR A 47 9.73 3.21 -2.31
C THR A 47 11.19 2.96 -1.89
N GLY A 48 12.04 2.58 -2.84
CA GLY A 48 13.49 2.48 -2.62
C GLY A 48 14.16 3.85 -2.59
N GLN A 49 13.87 4.71 -3.57
CA GLN A 49 14.43 6.06 -3.69
C GLN A 49 14.02 6.96 -2.52
N PHE A 50 12.77 6.88 -2.08
CA PHE A 50 12.23 7.73 -1.01
C PHE A 50 11.99 6.95 0.29
N ARG A 51 12.81 5.92 0.58
CA ARG A 51 12.58 4.97 1.69
C ARG A 51 12.23 5.62 3.03
N PHE A 52 12.97 6.67 3.41
CA PHE A 52 12.71 7.40 4.66
C PHE A 52 11.35 8.11 4.65
N ALA A 53 10.95 8.69 3.53
CA ALA A 53 9.66 9.37 3.39
C ALA A 53 8.48 8.40 3.41
N TYR A 54 8.69 7.14 3.05
CA TYR A 54 7.72 6.04 3.16
C TYR A 54 7.76 5.30 4.50
N LYS A 55 8.49 5.76 5.52
CA LYS A 55 8.64 5.04 6.80
C LYS A 55 7.31 4.62 7.44
N ASP A 56 6.29 5.48 7.37
CA ASP A 56 4.97 5.21 7.98
C ASP A 56 4.16 4.22 7.13
N TYR A 57 4.34 4.25 5.81
CA TYR A 57 3.81 3.23 4.91
C TYR A 57 4.44 1.86 5.21
N PHE A 58 5.76 1.81 5.37
CA PHE A 58 6.47 0.57 5.73
C PHE A 58 6.11 0.08 7.13
N ALA A 59 5.93 0.97 8.10
CA ALA A 59 5.46 0.60 9.43
C ALA A 59 4.08 -0.07 9.36
N PHE A 60 3.18 0.44 8.50
CA PHE A 60 1.88 -0.16 8.26
C PHE A 60 1.99 -1.53 7.58
N VAL A 61 2.72 -1.64 6.48
CA VAL A 61 2.82 -2.89 5.71
C VAL A 61 3.54 -4.01 6.49
N ASN A 62 4.55 -3.66 7.31
CA ASN A 62 5.29 -4.65 8.10
C ASN A 62 4.59 -5.05 9.40
N ASP A 63 3.51 -4.38 9.79
CA ASP A 63 2.74 -4.77 10.97
C ASP A 63 1.92 -6.04 10.66
N PRO A 64 2.17 -7.17 11.36
CA PRO A 64 1.46 -8.42 11.11
C PRO A 64 -0.06 -8.30 11.29
N ARG A 65 -0.55 -7.34 12.09
CA ARG A 65 -1.98 -7.07 12.28
C ARG A 65 -2.65 -6.63 10.99
N ASN A 66 -1.88 -6.00 10.10
CA ASN A 66 -2.35 -5.57 8.79
C ASN A 66 -2.28 -6.67 7.74
N LYS A 67 -1.88 -7.92 8.10
CA LYS A 67 -1.92 -9.12 7.24
C LYS A 67 -1.43 -8.88 5.81
N LEU A 68 -0.32 -8.17 5.68
CA LEU A 68 0.37 -7.94 4.41
C LEU A 68 1.73 -8.63 4.47
N ARG A 69 2.11 -9.27 3.37
CA ARG A 69 3.48 -9.75 3.14
C ARG A 69 4.07 -8.93 2.02
N THR A 70 5.32 -8.49 2.17
CA THR A 70 5.89 -7.48 1.29
C THR A 70 7.32 -7.79 0.88
N MET A 71 7.71 -7.32 -0.29
CA MET A 71 9.10 -7.28 -0.76
C MET A 71 9.31 -6.10 -1.70
N THR A 72 10.49 -5.48 -1.63
CA THR A 72 10.91 -4.48 -2.61
C THR A 72 11.47 -5.19 -3.84
N LEU A 73 10.85 -5.00 -5.00
CA LEU A 73 11.34 -5.50 -6.28
C LEU A 73 12.47 -4.59 -6.82
N PRO A 74 13.44 -5.15 -7.58
CA PRO A 74 14.67 -4.46 -7.95
C PRO A 74 14.51 -3.58 -9.20
N PHE A 75 13.44 -2.80 -9.26
CA PHE A 75 13.27 -1.77 -10.31
C PHE A 75 13.95 -0.47 -9.90
N GLU A 76 14.25 0.38 -10.89
CA GLU A 76 14.74 1.73 -10.64
C GLU A 76 13.76 2.48 -9.72
N GLY A 77 14.27 3.20 -8.73
CA GLY A 77 13.46 3.84 -7.70
C GLY A 77 12.85 2.88 -6.65
N GLY A 78 12.82 1.57 -6.91
CA GLY A 78 12.26 0.53 -6.06
C GLY A 78 10.73 0.45 -6.13
N LEU A 79 10.21 -0.77 -6.28
CA LEU A 79 8.77 -1.03 -6.39
C LEU A 79 8.36 -1.98 -5.28
N GLU A 80 7.53 -1.54 -4.34
CA GLU A 80 7.09 -2.40 -3.25
C GLU A 80 5.94 -3.27 -3.73
N PHE A 81 6.10 -4.59 -3.60
CA PHE A 81 5.10 -5.60 -3.92
C PHE A 81 4.57 -6.19 -2.63
N SER A 82 3.31 -5.87 -2.29
CA SER A 82 2.64 -6.39 -1.10
C SER A 82 1.43 -7.24 -1.46
N VAL A 83 1.22 -8.34 -0.73
CA VAL A 83 0.07 -9.25 -0.89
C VAL A 83 -0.70 -9.37 0.42
N ARG A 84 -2.02 -9.30 0.36
CA ARG A 84 -2.94 -9.64 1.46
C ARG A 84 -2.87 -11.14 1.75
N CYS A 85 -2.53 -11.50 2.98
CA CYS A 85 -2.43 -12.90 3.43
C CYS A 85 -3.14 -13.11 4.78
N GLY A 86 -4.33 -13.73 4.75
CA GLY A 86 -5.13 -14.21 5.88
C GLY A 86 -6.45 -13.50 6.14
#